data_AF-A0A7R9VTG2-F1
#
_entry.id   AF-A0A7R9VTG2-F1
#
_cell.length_a   1.000
_cell.length_b   1.000
_cell.length_c   1.000
_cell.angle_alpha   90.00
_cell.angle_beta   90.00
_cell.angle_gamma   90.00
#
_symmetry.space_group_name_H-M   'P 1'
#
loop_
_entity.id
_entity.type
_entity.pdbx_description
1 polymer ?
#
loop_
_entity_poly.entity_id
_entity_poly.type
_entity_poly.pdbx_seq_one_letter_code
_entity_poly.pdbx_strand_id
1 'polypeptide(L)'
;MATLTPDLDFAPWHASNRRGLAGLKKKNGGKFPTHAKKAAPAPAATKAPRMYPADDVAKPLAVNTVRKPTKLRATITPGTVLILLAGRFKGKRCICLGQLPSGLLLVTGPFKLNGVPVRRVSQAYVIATCTKVSLPNVDITMFTDSYFKAAESKRAKKGEKDFFDEPKEKKALPAEYVANQKSLDAAIMPALSADLKGYLSTRFTLRDGDRPHLMKF
;
A
#
# COMPACT_ATOMS: atom_id res chain seq x y z
N MET A 1 3.13 -28.54 -34.46
CA MET A 1 2.11 -27.49 -34.28
C MET A 1 0.81 -28.15 -33.87
N ALA A 2 0.43 -28.04 -32.60
CA ALA A 2 -0.95 -28.24 -32.16
C ALA A 2 -1.17 -27.18 -31.07
N THR A 3 -1.82 -26.10 -31.48
CA THR A 3 -2.10 -24.92 -30.65
C THR A 3 -3.25 -25.24 -29.71
N LEU A 4 -2.94 -25.41 -28.42
CA LEU A 4 -3.89 -25.35 -27.32
C LEU A 4 -4.43 -23.91 -27.23
N THR A 5 -5.70 -23.72 -27.57
CA THR A 5 -6.43 -22.47 -27.36
C THR A 5 -6.82 -22.33 -25.87
N PRO A 6 -6.80 -21.11 -25.31
CA PRO A 6 -6.88 -20.89 -23.87
C PRO A 6 -8.33 -20.98 -23.34
N ASP A 7 -8.45 -21.60 -22.18
CA ASP A 7 -9.61 -21.58 -21.30
C ASP A 7 -10.09 -20.14 -21.05
N LEU A 8 -11.29 -19.83 -21.57
CA LEU A 8 -12.05 -18.63 -21.26
C LEU A 8 -13.16 -18.95 -20.25
N ASP A 9 -12.77 -19.57 -19.13
CA ASP A 9 -13.59 -19.61 -17.93
C ASP A 9 -13.44 -18.29 -17.18
N PHE A 10 -14.18 -17.27 -17.62
CA PHE A 10 -14.88 -16.32 -16.73
C PHE A 10 -15.78 -15.40 -17.58
N ALA A 11 -17.05 -15.32 -17.20
CA ALA A 11 -18.07 -14.35 -17.60
C ALA A 11 -19.09 -14.64 -18.75
N PRO A 12 -19.71 -15.84 -18.85
CA PRO A 12 -20.97 -15.99 -19.58
C PRO A 12 -22.13 -15.15 -18.99
N TRP A 13 -22.15 -14.98 -17.66
CA TRP A 13 -23.23 -14.30 -16.93
C TRP A 13 -23.26 -12.77 -17.16
N HIS A 14 -22.11 -12.09 -17.12
CA HIS A 14 -22.04 -10.65 -17.39
C HIS A 14 -22.35 -10.27 -18.85
N ALA A 15 -22.08 -11.18 -19.80
CA ALA A 15 -22.42 -10.96 -21.20
C ALA A 15 -23.92 -11.13 -21.47
N SER A 16 -24.59 -12.05 -20.75
CA SER A 16 -26.04 -12.26 -20.84
C SER A 16 -26.82 -11.06 -20.28
N ASN A 17 -26.43 -10.53 -19.13
CA ASN A 17 -27.07 -9.35 -18.55
C ASN A 17 -26.93 -8.10 -19.45
N ARG A 18 -25.77 -7.89 -20.08
CA ARG A 18 -25.59 -6.78 -21.03
C ARG A 18 -26.47 -6.92 -22.28
N ARG A 19 -26.64 -8.14 -22.80
CA ARG A 19 -27.51 -8.42 -23.96
C ARG A 19 -29.00 -8.24 -23.62
N GLY A 20 -29.45 -8.71 -22.46
CA GLY A 20 -30.82 -8.52 -21.98
C GLY A 20 -31.18 -7.05 -21.77
N LEU A 21 -30.29 -6.29 -21.11
CA LEU A 21 -30.43 -4.84 -20.93
C LEU A 21 -30.43 -4.09 -22.27
N ALA A 22 -29.51 -4.42 -23.18
CA ALA A 22 -29.48 -3.81 -24.51
C ALA A 22 -30.75 -4.09 -25.32
N GLY A 23 -31.31 -5.29 -25.22
CA GLY A 23 -32.60 -5.64 -25.82
C GLY A 23 -33.77 -4.82 -25.26
N LEU A 24 -33.79 -4.61 -23.94
CA LEU A 24 -34.79 -3.76 -23.26
C LEU A 24 -34.67 -2.29 -23.66
N LYS A 25 -33.44 -1.77 -23.78
CA LYS A 25 -33.17 -0.41 -24.26
C LYS A 25 -33.64 -0.20 -25.71
N LYS A 26 -33.45 -1.20 -26.57
CA LYS A 26 -33.89 -1.15 -27.98
C LYS A 26 -35.42 -1.18 -28.11
N LYS A 27 -36.11 -1.99 -27.30
CA LYS A 27 -37.57 -2.05 -27.25
C LYS A 27 -38.21 -0.75 -26.72
N ASN A 28 -37.52 -0.04 -25.82
CA ASN A 28 -38.00 1.20 -25.20
C ASN A 28 -37.46 2.47 -25.90
N GLY A 29 -37.24 2.42 -27.23
CA GLY A 29 -36.86 3.60 -28.02
C GLY A 29 -35.50 4.21 -27.63
N GLY A 30 -34.55 3.41 -27.16
CA GLY A 30 -33.21 3.85 -26.77
C GLY A 30 -33.08 4.24 -25.28
N LYS A 31 -34.14 4.16 -24.48
CA LYS A 31 -34.13 4.51 -23.05
C LYS A 31 -34.31 3.26 -22.19
N PHE A 32 -33.53 3.12 -21.12
CA PHE A 32 -33.75 2.04 -20.14
C PHE A 32 -35.00 2.33 -19.31
N PRO A 33 -35.80 1.33 -18.92
CA PRO A 33 -36.91 1.55 -18.00
C PRO A 33 -36.36 2.04 -16.66
N THR A 34 -36.68 3.29 -16.32
CA THR A 34 -36.38 3.87 -15.02
C THR A 34 -37.59 3.71 -14.12
N HIS A 35 -37.41 3.16 -12.92
CA HIS A 35 -38.39 3.40 -11.86
C HIS A 35 -38.40 4.90 -11.59
N ALA A 36 -39.58 5.53 -11.66
CA ALA A 36 -39.74 6.89 -11.20
C ALA A 36 -39.22 6.93 -9.76
N LYS A 37 -38.17 7.73 -9.52
CA LYS A 37 -37.62 7.93 -8.18
C LYS A 37 -38.79 8.45 -7.36
N LYS A 38 -39.30 7.64 -6.42
CA LYS A 38 -40.32 8.06 -5.45
C LYS A 38 -39.87 9.40 -4.92
N ALA A 39 -40.69 10.43 -5.12
CA ALA A 39 -40.35 11.79 -4.72
C ALA A 39 -39.82 11.73 -3.29
N ALA A 40 -38.52 12.01 -3.13
CA ALA A 40 -37.97 12.13 -1.80
C ALA A 40 -38.79 13.24 -1.11
N PRO A 41 -39.28 13.03 0.12
CA PRO A 41 -39.95 14.10 0.85
C PRO A 41 -39.05 15.33 0.79
N ALA A 42 -39.62 16.47 0.42
CA ALA A 42 -38.89 17.73 0.30
C ALA A 42 -38.02 17.89 1.56
N PRO A 43 -36.69 18.06 1.42
CA PRO A 43 -35.84 18.22 2.60
C PRO A 43 -36.38 19.39 3.40
N ALA A 44 -36.65 19.17 4.69
CA ALA A 44 -37.13 20.20 5.60
C ALA A 44 -36.27 21.47 5.42
N ALA A 45 -36.91 22.62 5.23
CA ALA A 45 -36.25 23.87 4.89
C ALA A 45 -35.22 24.25 5.98
N THR A 46 -33.95 23.88 5.76
CA THR A 46 -32.84 24.32 6.59
C THR A 46 -32.66 25.82 6.36
N LYS A 47 -32.88 26.62 7.42
CA LYS A 47 -32.66 28.07 7.37
C LYS A 47 -31.26 28.35 6.82
N ALA A 48 -31.17 29.21 5.82
CA ALA A 48 -29.88 29.60 5.26
C ALA A 48 -28.98 30.19 6.37
N PRO A 49 -27.67 29.89 6.38
CA PRO A 49 -26.76 30.46 7.37
C PRO A 49 -26.80 31.98 7.27
N ARG A 50 -26.90 32.66 8.42
CA ARG A 50 -27.01 34.13 8.51
C ARG A 50 -25.75 34.87 8.02
N MET A 51 -24.63 34.16 7.93
CA MET A 51 -23.33 34.70 7.54
C MET A 51 -23.01 34.29 6.10
N TYR A 52 -22.80 35.27 5.22
CA TYR A 52 -22.23 35.09 3.88
C TYR A 52 -20.83 35.74 3.84
N PRO A 53 -19.86 35.14 3.15
CA PRO A 53 -18.56 35.78 2.92
C PRO A 53 -18.76 37.04 2.04
N ALA A 54 -17.97 38.09 2.29
CA ALA A 54 -18.05 39.34 1.54
C ALA A 54 -17.54 39.22 0.10
N ASP A 55 -16.62 38.28 -0.15
CA ASP A 55 -16.05 38.02 -1.47
C ASP A 55 -16.53 36.67 -2.03
N ASP A 56 -16.88 36.66 -3.32
CA ASP A 56 -17.20 35.43 -4.06
C ASP A 56 -15.92 34.64 -4.38
N VAL A 57 -15.66 33.58 -3.61
CA VAL A 57 -14.54 32.67 -3.87
C VAL A 57 -14.88 31.72 -5.01
N ALA A 58 -14.13 31.81 -6.11
CA ALA A 58 -14.27 30.90 -7.24
C ALA A 58 -14.12 29.44 -6.78
N LYS A 59 -15.16 28.63 -7.02
CA LYS A 59 -15.13 27.20 -6.68
C LYS A 59 -14.19 26.47 -7.64
N PRO A 60 -13.25 25.66 -7.15
CA PRO A 60 -12.42 24.84 -8.02
C PRO A 60 -13.29 23.86 -8.80
N LEU A 61 -12.96 23.68 -10.09
CA LEU A 61 -13.65 22.72 -10.95
C LEU A 61 -13.48 21.30 -10.38
N ALA A 62 -14.54 20.49 -10.45
CA ALA A 62 -14.48 19.10 -10.04
C ALA A 62 -13.59 18.31 -11.02
N VAL A 63 -12.37 17.95 -10.60
CA VAL A 63 -11.48 17.10 -11.38
C VAL A 63 -11.69 15.64 -10.98
N ASN A 64 -12.16 14.81 -11.91
CA ASN A 64 -12.39 13.37 -11.69
C ASN A 64 -11.10 12.54 -11.87
N THR A 65 -10.06 12.83 -11.08
CA THR A 65 -8.82 12.05 -11.11
C THR A 65 -8.91 10.80 -10.24
N VAL A 66 -8.90 9.62 -10.86
CA VAL A 66 -8.81 8.34 -10.15
C VAL A 66 -7.35 7.99 -9.88
N ARG A 67 -6.97 7.86 -8.61
CA ARG A 67 -5.62 7.43 -8.20
C ARG A 67 -5.48 5.93 -8.41
N LYS A 68 -4.67 5.53 -9.40
CA LYS A 68 -4.34 4.13 -9.69
C LYS A 68 -3.21 3.65 -8.76
N PRO A 69 -3.17 2.35 -8.42
CA PRO A 69 -2.04 1.77 -7.71
C PRO A 69 -0.74 1.92 -8.53
N THR A 70 0.39 2.05 -7.83
CA THR A 70 1.70 2.24 -8.47
C THR A 70 2.14 0.97 -9.19
N LYS A 71 2.61 1.10 -10.43
CA LYS A 71 3.17 -0.01 -11.20
C LYS A 71 4.56 -0.37 -10.68
N LEU A 72 4.79 -1.66 -10.39
CA LEU A 72 6.11 -2.14 -9.98
C LEU A 72 7.13 -2.02 -11.13
N ARG A 73 8.38 -1.73 -10.75
CA ARG A 73 9.55 -1.77 -11.65
C ARG A 73 9.89 -3.24 -11.87
N ALA A 74 10.36 -3.59 -13.07
CA ALA A 74 10.72 -4.97 -13.41
C ALA A 74 11.83 -5.55 -12.51
N THR A 75 12.68 -4.70 -11.94
CA THR A 75 13.76 -5.12 -11.03
C THR A 75 13.27 -5.53 -9.65
N ILE A 76 12.02 -5.20 -9.29
CA ILE A 76 11.47 -5.48 -7.97
C ILE A 76 10.54 -6.68 -8.10
N THR A 77 11.07 -7.85 -7.74
CA THR A 77 10.30 -9.08 -7.63
C THR A 77 10.23 -9.52 -6.17
N PRO A 78 9.23 -10.32 -5.76
CA PRO A 78 9.25 -11.00 -4.47
C PRO A 78 10.58 -11.72 -4.26
N GLY A 79 11.18 -11.59 -3.07
CA GLY A 79 12.49 -12.14 -2.73
C GLY A 79 13.69 -11.27 -3.11
N THR A 80 13.50 -10.18 -3.84
CA THR A 80 14.61 -9.26 -4.19
C THR A 80 15.11 -8.55 -2.94
N VAL A 81 16.42 -8.44 -2.79
CA VAL A 81 17.03 -7.63 -1.75
C VAL A 81 16.98 -6.15 -2.14
N LEU A 82 16.66 -5.31 -1.17
CA LEU A 82 16.34 -3.91 -1.32
C LEU A 82 17.22 -3.11 -0.36
N ILE A 83 17.76 -1.99 -0.83
CA ILE A 83 18.45 -1.01 0.03
C ILE A 83 17.50 0.15 0.28
N LEU A 84 17.20 0.41 1.55
CA LEU A 84 16.36 1.54 1.96
C LEU A 84 17.18 2.83 1.95
N LEU A 85 16.74 3.85 1.22
CA LEU A 85 17.46 5.13 1.13
C LEU A 85 17.01 6.16 2.16
N ALA A 86 15.74 6.12 2.56
CA ALA A 86 15.13 7.13 3.40
C ALA A 86 14.47 6.55 4.66
N GLY A 87 14.24 7.43 5.65
CA GLY A 87 13.58 7.11 6.91
C GLY A 87 14.49 6.50 7.98
N ARG A 88 13.88 5.98 9.05
CA ARG A 88 14.60 5.44 10.22
C ARG A 88 15.56 4.30 9.87
N PHE A 89 15.22 3.49 8.88
CA PHE A 89 16.00 2.33 8.46
C PHE A 89 16.88 2.59 7.23
N LYS A 90 17.24 3.86 6.96
CA LYS A 90 18.13 4.23 5.84
C LYS A 90 19.44 3.44 5.87
N GLY A 91 19.93 3.04 4.70
CA GLY A 91 21.11 2.19 4.50
C GLY A 91 20.91 0.72 4.89
N LYS A 92 19.81 0.33 5.52
CA LYS A 92 19.58 -1.09 5.84
C LYS A 92 19.17 -1.84 4.58
N ARG A 93 19.65 -3.09 4.49
CA ARG A 93 19.28 -4.03 3.45
C ARG A 93 18.09 -4.86 3.93
N CYS A 94 17.10 -5.06 3.09
CA CYS A 94 15.85 -5.72 3.44
C CYS A 94 15.38 -6.59 2.27
N ILE A 95 14.42 -7.48 2.50
CA ILE A 95 13.87 -8.38 1.50
C ILE A 95 12.46 -7.93 1.14
N CYS A 96 12.16 -7.86 -0.15
CA CYS A 96 10.82 -7.57 -0.65
C CYS A 96 9.94 -8.81 -0.53
N LEU A 97 8.81 -8.73 0.18
CA LEU A 97 7.84 -9.81 0.25
C LEU A 97 6.82 -9.71 -0.89
N GLY A 98 6.36 -8.50 -1.20
CA GLY A 98 5.37 -8.28 -2.23
C GLY A 98 4.87 -6.84 -2.26
N GLN A 99 3.79 -6.60 -3.01
CA GLN A 99 3.14 -5.31 -3.12
C GLN A 99 1.77 -5.35 -2.42
N LEU A 100 1.48 -4.31 -1.63
CA LEU A 100 0.17 -4.13 -1.01
C LEU A 100 -0.85 -3.56 -2.03
N PRO A 101 -2.17 -3.70 -1.77
CA PRO A 101 -3.20 -3.09 -2.62
C PRO A 101 -3.08 -1.56 -2.76
N SER A 102 -2.44 -0.89 -1.80
CA SER A 102 -2.14 0.55 -1.86
C SER A 102 -1.03 0.92 -2.85
N GLY A 103 -0.30 -0.06 -3.38
CA GLY A 103 0.83 0.12 -4.28
C GLY A 103 2.19 0.17 -3.59
N LEU A 104 2.22 0.26 -2.26
CA LEU A 104 3.46 0.24 -1.47
C LEU A 104 4.07 -1.16 -1.41
N LEU A 105 5.38 -1.24 -1.20
CA LEU A 105 6.10 -2.49 -1.01
C LEU A 105 5.98 -2.96 0.43
N LEU A 106 5.73 -4.25 0.62
CA LEU A 106 5.88 -4.91 1.90
C LEU A 106 7.31 -5.43 2.01
N VAL A 107 8.03 -4.93 3.00
CA VAL A 107 9.46 -5.20 3.17
C VAL A 107 9.70 -5.75 4.57
N THR A 108 10.57 -6.75 4.69
CA THR A 108 11.08 -7.25 5.97
C THR A 108 12.59 -7.40 5.89
N GLY A 109 13.32 -6.96 6.91
CA GLY A 109 14.74 -7.33 7.05
C GLY A 109 14.83 -8.14 8.34
N PRO A 110 14.90 -9.48 8.27
CA PRO A 110 14.60 -10.39 9.39
C PRO A 110 14.99 -9.76 10.73
N PHE A 111 14.00 -9.54 11.60
CA PHE A 111 14.11 -8.55 12.68
C PHE A 111 15.29 -8.87 13.61
N LYS A 112 15.56 -10.16 13.81
CA LYS A 112 16.72 -10.67 14.57
C LYS A 112 18.09 -10.23 13.99
N LEU A 113 18.21 -10.03 12.68
CA LEU A 113 19.47 -9.66 12.02
C LEU A 113 19.62 -8.13 11.92
N ASN A 114 18.58 -7.45 11.43
CA ASN A 114 18.72 -6.07 10.95
C ASN A 114 17.96 -5.05 11.80
N GLY A 115 17.03 -5.52 12.64
CA GLY A 115 16.10 -4.70 13.41
C GLY A 115 15.05 -3.99 12.54
N VAL A 116 14.84 -4.45 11.29
CA VAL A 116 13.82 -3.88 10.39
C VAL A 116 12.57 -4.75 10.47
N PRO A 117 11.49 -4.28 11.12
CA PRO A 117 10.26 -5.04 11.19
C PRO A 117 9.55 -5.03 9.82
N VAL A 118 8.51 -5.83 9.69
CA VAL A 118 7.63 -5.82 8.54
C VAL A 118 7.03 -4.43 8.38
N ARG A 119 7.35 -3.78 7.26
CA ARG A 119 7.06 -2.36 7.05
C ARG A 119 6.65 -2.09 5.61
N ARG A 120 5.71 -1.15 5.46
CA ARG A 120 5.34 -0.56 4.18
C ARG A 120 6.38 0.47 3.75
N VAL A 121 6.89 0.34 2.53
CA VAL A 121 7.90 1.25 1.97
C VAL A 121 7.47 1.68 0.57
N SER A 122 7.65 2.97 0.25
CA SER A 122 7.46 3.44 -1.12
C SER A 122 8.65 3.02 -1.98
N GLN A 123 8.33 2.49 -3.16
CA GLN A 123 9.29 2.05 -4.17
C GLN A 123 10.30 3.15 -4.59
N ALA A 124 9.94 4.42 -4.46
CA ALA A 124 10.83 5.54 -4.78
C ALA A 124 12.07 5.64 -3.87
N TYR A 125 11.97 5.13 -2.64
CA TYR A 125 13.05 5.22 -1.64
C TYR A 125 13.88 3.94 -1.56
N VAL A 126 13.89 3.15 -2.63
CA VAL A 126 14.50 1.82 -2.64
C VAL A 126 15.38 1.65 -3.86
N ILE A 127 16.58 1.12 -3.62
CA ILE A 127 17.42 0.52 -4.67
C ILE A 127 17.16 -0.99 -4.66
N ALA A 128 16.73 -1.53 -5.80
CA ALA A 128 16.63 -2.96 -6.01
C ALA A 128 18.00 -3.49 -6.42
N THR A 129 18.50 -4.49 -5.70
CA THR A 129 19.77 -5.15 -6.04
C THR A 129 19.53 -6.34 -6.97
N CYS A 130 20.57 -6.81 -7.64
CA CYS A 130 20.50 -8.02 -8.45
C CYS A 130 20.28 -9.30 -7.62
N THR A 131 20.59 -9.26 -6.32
CA THR A 131 20.48 -10.41 -5.41
C THR A 131 19.03 -10.75 -5.09
N LYS A 132 18.68 -12.03 -5.30
CA LYS A 132 17.34 -12.57 -5.03
C LYS A 132 17.45 -13.75 -4.08
N VAL A 133 16.55 -13.78 -3.10
CA VAL A 133 16.38 -14.87 -2.14
C VAL A 133 15.15 -15.67 -2.56
N SER A 134 15.28 -16.99 -2.63
CA SER A 134 14.11 -17.86 -2.80
C SER A 134 13.29 -17.83 -1.53
N LEU A 135 12.14 -17.16 -1.57
CA LEU A 135 11.22 -17.13 -0.43
C LEU A 135 10.46 -18.46 -0.38
N PRO A 136 10.34 -19.11 0.80
CA PRO A 136 9.33 -20.15 0.98
C PRO A 136 7.92 -19.56 0.82
N ASN A 137 6.89 -20.39 0.72
CA ASN A 137 5.50 -19.93 0.69
C ASN A 137 5.16 -19.20 2.00
N VAL A 138 5.37 -17.89 2.02
CA VAL A 138 5.11 -17.01 3.15
C VAL A 138 3.71 -16.40 2.96
N ASP A 139 2.85 -16.57 3.96
CA ASP A 139 1.50 -16.01 3.93
C ASP A 139 1.52 -14.48 4.11
N ILE A 140 1.31 -13.76 3.01
CA ILE A 140 1.30 -12.28 2.97
C ILE A 140 -0.12 -11.71 3.19
N THR A 141 -1.15 -12.55 3.13
CA THR A 141 -2.57 -12.15 3.16
C THR A 141 -2.97 -11.39 4.42
N MET A 142 -2.29 -11.64 5.55
CA MET A 142 -2.53 -10.96 6.82
C MET A 142 -2.07 -9.48 6.80
N PHE A 143 -1.06 -9.15 6.00
CA PHE A 143 -0.42 -7.84 5.97
C PHE A 143 -1.06 -6.90 4.96
N THR A 144 -2.27 -6.42 5.28
CA THR A 144 -3.00 -5.44 4.48
C THR A 144 -2.72 -4.00 4.93
N ASP A 145 -3.19 -3.00 4.17
CA ASP A 145 -2.94 -1.59 4.48
C ASP A 145 -3.56 -1.17 5.82
N SER A 146 -4.71 -1.76 6.19
CA SER A 146 -5.41 -1.56 7.46
C SER A 146 -4.59 -2.08 8.65
N TYR A 147 -3.86 -3.18 8.48
CA TYR A 147 -2.99 -3.74 9.53
C TYR A 147 -1.94 -2.74 10.03
N PHE A 148 -1.41 -1.92 9.13
CA PHE A 148 -0.39 -0.92 9.45
C PHE A 148 -0.96 0.47 9.73
N LYS A 149 -2.29 0.64 9.72
CA LYS A 149 -2.90 1.92 10.04
C LYS A 149 -2.79 2.10 11.55
N ALA A 150 -1.94 3.04 11.96
CA ALA A 150 -1.87 3.43 13.36
C ALA A 150 -3.27 3.85 13.82
N ALA A 151 -3.69 3.43 15.01
CA ALA A 151 -4.85 4.00 15.66
C ALA A 151 -4.59 5.51 15.79
N GLU A 152 -5.28 6.31 14.97
CA GLU A 152 -5.23 7.77 15.06
C GLU A 152 -5.75 8.14 16.44
N SER A 153 -4.85 8.47 17.36
CA SER A 153 -5.24 9.25 18.52
C SER A 153 -5.68 10.59 17.96
N LYS A 154 -7.00 10.83 17.92
CA LYS A 154 -7.55 12.16 17.66
C LYS A 154 -6.77 13.12 18.55
N ARG A 155 -5.94 13.96 17.95
CA ARG A 155 -5.27 15.02 18.70
C ARG A 155 -6.40 15.90 19.23
N ALA A 156 -6.65 15.86 20.53
CA ALA A 156 -7.51 16.84 21.17
C ALA A 156 -6.96 18.24 20.84
N LYS A 157 -7.84 19.22 20.67
CA LYS A 157 -7.44 20.60 20.39
C LYS A 157 -6.42 21.03 21.46
N LYS A 158 -5.20 21.38 21.04
CA LYS A 158 -4.11 21.80 21.93
C LYS A 158 -4.61 22.94 22.82
N GLY A 159 -4.78 22.66 24.10
CA GLY A 159 -4.89 23.67 25.15
C GLY A 159 -3.54 23.82 25.87
N GLU A 160 -3.37 24.93 26.58
CA GLU A 160 -2.15 25.32 27.31
C GLU A 160 -1.62 24.24 28.28
N LYS A 161 -2.49 23.34 28.76
CA LYS A 161 -2.14 22.22 29.65
C LYS A 161 -1.34 21.09 28.99
N ASP A 162 -1.44 20.88 27.67
CA ASP A 162 -0.69 19.82 26.94
C ASP A 162 0.79 20.21 26.69
N PHE A 163 1.21 21.42 27.06
CA PHE A 163 2.60 21.90 26.94
C PHE A 163 3.48 21.48 28.13
N PHE A 164 2.88 21.18 29.28
CA PHE A 164 3.56 20.74 30.51
C PHE A 164 3.54 19.23 30.73
N ASP A 165 2.87 18.46 29.86
CA ASP A 165 2.93 17.00 29.91
C ASP A 165 4.30 16.52 29.41
N GLU A 166 4.98 15.75 30.26
CA GLU A 166 6.23 15.05 29.98
C GLU A 166 6.19 14.28 28.64
N PRO A 167 7.36 14.02 28.01
CA PRO A 167 7.42 13.34 26.72
C PRO A 167 6.70 11.99 26.78
N LYS A 168 5.46 11.96 26.26
CA LYS A 168 4.57 10.78 26.22
C LYS A 168 5.38 9.53 25.90
N GLU A 169 5.40 8.59 26.85
CA GLU A 169 6.12 7.32 26.75
C GLU A 169 5.83 6.65 25.40
N LYS A 170 6.87 6.04 24.83
CA LYS A 170 6.76 5.32 23.55
C LYS A 170 5.69 4.24 23.69
N LYS A 171 4.56 4.41 23.00
CA LYS A 171 3.46 3.45 22.97
C LYS A 171 4.03 2.04 22.74
N ALA A 172 3.78 1.12 23.68
CA ALA A 172 4.17 -0.27 23.55
C ALA A 172 3.52 -0.87 22.29
N LEU A 173 4.29 -1.67 21.55
CA LEU A 173 3.78 -2.37 20.38
C LEU A 173 2.82 -3.48 20.83
N PRO A 174 1.72 -3.73 20.09
CA PRO A 174 0.80 -4.80 20.44
C PRO A 174 1.52 -6.16 20.33
N ALA A 175 1.23 -7.06 21.27
CA ALA A 175 1.87 -8.38 21.37
C ALA A 175 1.68 -9.21 20.08
N GLU A 176 0.53 -9.07 19.42
CA GLU A 176 0.22 -9.73 18.14
C GLU A 176 1.20 -9.34 17.03
N TYR A 177 1.60 -8.06 16.95
CA TYR A 177 2.56 -7.61 15.94
C TYR A 177 3.93 -8.25 16.14
N VAL A 178 4.34 -8.45 17.39
CA VAL A 178 5.59 -9.13 17.74
C VAL A 178 5.52 -10.62 17.40
N ALA A 179 4.38 -11.28 17.67
CA ALA A 179 4.17 -12.68 17.32
C ALA A 179 4.22 -12.91 15.80
N ASN A 180 3.51 -12.07 15.03
CA ASN A 180 3.50 -12.13 13.57
C ASN A 180 4.88 -11.88 12.95
N GLN A 181 5.68 -11.00 13.55
CA GLN A 181 7.07 -10.82 13.10
C GLN A 181 7.92 -12.06 13.37
N LYS A 182 7.78 -12.68 14.54
CA LYS A 182 8.55 -13.87 14.91
C LYS A 182 8.24 -15.07 14.00
N SER A 183 6.97 -15.27 13.64
CA SER A 183 6.57 -16.33 12.71
C SER A 183 7.15 -16.12 11.31
N LEU A 184 7.10 -14.89 10.79
CA LEU A 184 7.73 -14.54 9.51
C LEU A 184 9.25 -14.72 9.52
N ASP A 185 9.91 -14.26 10.58
CA ASP A 185 11.36 -14.44 10.73
C ASP A 185 11.73 -15.93 10.77
N ALA A 186 10.93 -16.76 11.46
CA ALA A 186 11.16 -18.21 11.52
C ALA A 186 11.08 -18.87 10.14
N ALA A 187 10.21 -18.39 9.25
CA ALA A 187 10.11 -18.89 7.89
C ALA A 187 11.29 -18.44 6.99
N ILE A 188 11.77 -17.20 7.14
CA ILE A 188 12.76 -16.62 6.23
C ILE A 188 14.20 -16.97 6.64
N MET A 189 14.48 -17.06 7.93
CA MET A 189 15.84 -17.28 8.46
C MET A 189 16.55 -18.56 7.97
N PRO A 190 15.86 -19.71 7.80
CA PRO A 190 16.46 -20.93 7.26
C PRO A 190 16.86 -20.82 5.78
N ALA A 191 16.15 -20.00 5.00
CA ALA A 191 16.40 -19.83 3.57
C ALA A 191 17.62 -18.95 3.25
N LEU A 192 18.23 -18.34 4.27
CA LEU A 192 19.37 -17.43 4.11
C LEU A 192 20.71 -18.14 4.34
N SER A 193 21.63 -18.01 3.38
CA SER A 193 23.03 -18.42 3.54
C SER A 193 23.76 -17.58 4.60
N ALA A 194 24.87 -18.10 5.13
CA ALA A 194 25.68 -17.39 6.12
C ALA A 194 26.17 -16.03 5.60
N ASP A 195 26.62 -15.97 4.34
CA ASP A 195 27.12 -14.74 3.70
C ASP A 195 26.00 -13.71 3.55
N LEU A 196 24.79 -14.14 3.17
CA LEU A 196 23.65 -13.24 3.06
C LEU A 196 23.19 -12.70 4.42
N LYS A 197 23.33 -13.48 5.50
CA LYS A 197 23.04 -12.98 6.86
C LYS A 197 24.00 -11.85 7.26
N GLY A 198 25.29 -11.99 6.96
CA GLY A 198 26.29 -10.92 7.16
C GLY A 198 26.05 -9.70 6.25
N TYR A 199 25.66 -9.94 5.01
CA TYR A 199 25.31 -8.87 4.07
C TYR A 199 24.07 -8.08 4.53
N LEU A 200 23.04 -8.76 5.04
CA LEU A 200 21.84 -8.11 5.52
C LEU A 200 22.09 -7.28 6.78
N SER A 201 22.87 -7.79 7.75
CA SER A 201 23.12 -7.10 9.03
C SER A 201 23.85 -5.76 8.87
N THR A 202 24.75 -5.69 7.89
CA THR A 202 25.54 -4.51 7.59
C THR A 202 24.72 -3.42 6.88
N ARG A 203 25.15 -2.17 7.04
CA ARG A 203 24.51 -1.01 6.41
C ARG A 203 25.23 -0.69 5.10
N PHE A 204 24.47 -0.31 4.08
CA PHE A 204 25.00 0.30 2.87
C PHE A 204 25.30 1.78 3.13
N THR A 205 26.54 2.16 2.82
CA THR A 205 27.06 3.53 2.85
C THR A 205 28.02 3.69 1.69
N LEU A 206 28.06 4.87 1.11
CA LEU A 206 29.07 5.24 0.12
C LEU A 206 30.29 5.79 0.87
N ARG A 207 31.49 5.49 0.36
CA ARG A 207 32.75 6.07 0.82
C ARG A 207 33.21 7.16 -0.14
N ASP A 208 34.18 7.95 0.29
CA ASP A 208 34.80 8.93 -0.59
C ASP A 208 35.44 8.25 -1.80
N GLY A 209 35.11 8.74 -2.99
CA GLY A 209 35.51 8.14 -4.27
C GLY A 209 34.46 7.23 -4.91
N ASP A 210 33.45 6.77 -4.17
CA ASP A 210 32.36 5.98 -4.73
C ASP A 210 31.47 6.83 -5.64
N ARG A 211 31.17 6.32 -6.84
CA ARG A 211 30.36 7.00 -7.86
C ARG A 211 29.05 6.23 -8.12
N PRO A 212 27.92 6.60 -7.48
CA PRO A 212 26.68 5.81 -7.54
C PRO A 212 26.10 5.65 -8.95
N HIS A 213 26.36 6.60 -9.84
CA HIS A 213 25.92 6.55 -11.24
C HIS A 213 26.66 5.48 -12.06
N LEU A 214 27.80 4.98 -11.58
CA LEU A 214 28.56 3.89 -12.21
C LEU A 214 28.36 2.54 -11.50
N MET A 215 27.80 2.56 -10.28
CA MET A 215 27.59 1.36 -9.49
C MET A 215 26.42 0.54 -10.03
N LYS A 216 26.64 -0.77 -10.15
CA LYS A 216 25.59 -1.75 -10.42
C LYS A 216 25.20 -2.38 -9.09
N PHE A 217 23.91 -2.26 -8.77
CA PHE A 217 23.33 -2.75 -7.52
C PHE A 217 22.68 -4.12 -7.73
#